data_AF-A0A925LMU9-F1
#
_entry.id   AF-A0A925LMU9-F1
#
_cell.length_a   1.000
_cell.length_b   1.000
_cell.length_c   1.000
_cell.angle_alpha   90.00
_cell.angle_beta   90.00
_cell.angle_gamma   90.00
#
_symmetry.space_group_name_H-M   'P 1'
#
loop_
_entity.id
_entity.type
_entity.pdbx_description
1 polymer ?
#
loop_
_entity_poly.entity_id
_entity_poly.type
_entity_poly.pdbx_seq_one_letter_code
_entity_poly.pdbx_strand_id
1 'polypeptide(L)' 'MAISNDTIDHATLQHLVEAGAVKGADVVGQPGGWGIVIKYGMTQRALAARRGAIRVFSRFETLVSYLKGIGISQ' A
#
# COMPACT_ATOMS: atom_id res chain seq x y z
N MET A 1 13.92 2.53 11.94
CA MET A 1 13.73 1.77 10.68
C MET A 1 13.35 2.78 9.61
N ALA A 2 14.29 3.12 8.72
CA ALA A 2 14.04 4.10 7.66
C ALA A 2 13.26 3.41 6.54
N ILE A 3 12.00 3.81 6.34
CA ILE A 3 11.21 3.40 5.18
C ILE A 3 11.74 4.25 4.04
N SER A 4 12.58 3.67 3.17
CA SER A 4 13.15 4.36 2.01
C SER A 4 12.03 5.01 1.19
N ASN A 5 12.22 6.30 0.89
CA ASN A 5 11.20 7.29 0.56
C ASN A 5 10.56 7.15 -0.84
N ASP A 6 10.45 5.93 -1.36
CA ASP A 6 9.91 5.62 -2.68
C ASP A 6 8.47 5.15 -2.52
N THR A 7 7.52 6.09 -2.63
CA THR A 7 6.09 5.75 -2.62
C THR A 7 5.66 5.27 -4.02
N ILE A 8 4.63 4.43 -4.08
CA ILE A 8 3.95 4.08 -5.33
C ILE A 8 2.52 4.59 -5.29
N ASP A 9 2.02 5.11 -6.39
CA ASP A 9 0.63 5.50 -6.48
C ASP A 9 -0.31 4.31 -6.68
N HIS A 10 -1.60 4.59 -6.66
CA HIS A 10 -2.63 3.56 -6.83
C HIS A 10 -2.59 2.90 -8.21
N ALA A 11 -2.28 3.66 -9.28
CA ALA A 11 -2.23 3.13 -10.64
C ALA A 11 -1.07 2.14 -10.81
N THR A 12 0.11 2.51 -10.30
CA THR A 12 1.30 1.64 -10.26
C THR A 12 1.01 0.39 -9.45
N LEU A 13 0.39 0.53 -8.28
CA LEU A 13 0.00 -0.61 -7.47
C LEU A 13 -0.96 -1.53 -8.23
N GLN A 14 -1.98 -0.99 -8.89
CA GLN A 14 -2.94 -1.78 -9.65
C GLN A 14 -2.25 -2.57 -10.77
N HIS A 15 -1.35 -1.95 -11.53
CA HIS A 15 -0.56 -2.66 -12.55
C HIS A 15 0.33 -3.75 -11.97
N LEU A 16 0.93 -3.54 -10.79
CA LEU A 16 1.72 -4.58 -10.11
C LEU A 16 0.85 -5.76 -9.66
N VAL A 17 -0.40 -5.51 -9.25
CA VAL A 17 -1.34 -6.60 -8.90
C VAL A 17 -1.78 -7.34 -10.16
N GLU A 18 -2.15 -6.62 -11.22
CA GLU A 18 -2.53 -7.20 -12.52
C GLU A 18 -1.40 -8.07 -13.10
N ALA A 19 -0.14 -7.63 -12.95
CA ALA A 19 1.04 -8.38 -13.36
C ALA A 19 1.44 -9.52 -12.41
N GLY A 20 0.75 -9.71 -11.28
CA GLY A 20 1.10 -10.70 -10.26
C GLY A 20 2.44 -10.44 -9.57
N ALA A 21 2.95 -9.21 -9.62
CA ALA A 21 4.26 -8.83 -9.06
C ALA A 21 4.22 -8.55 -7.54
N VAL A 22 3.02 -8.30 -7.01
CA VAL A 22 2.80 -8.09 -5.57
C VAL A 22 2.90 -9.41 -4.83
N LYS A 23 3.83 -9.49 -3.88
CA LYS A 23 4.06 -10.64 -3.01
C LYS A 23 3.32 -10.52 -1.67
N GLY A 24 2.88 -9.32 -1.32
CA GLY A 24 2.12 -9.08 -0.10
C GLY A 24 1.96 -7.59 0.21
N ALA A 25 1.12 -7.30 1.19
CA ALA A 25 0.92 -5.96 1.73
C ALA A 25 0.98 -6.02 3.26
N ASP A 26 1.81 -5.18 3.85
CA ASP A 26 1.87 -4.98 5.29
C ASP A 26 1.07 -3.74 5.66
N VAL A 27 0.28 -3.86 6.72
CA VAL A 27 -0.50 -2.76 7.27
C VAL A 27 0.25 -2.19 8.47
N VAL A 28 0.57 -0.89 8.41
CA VAL A 28 1.39 -0.21 9.43
C VAL A 28 0.53 0.79 10.18
N GLY A 29 0.39 0.60 11.50
CA GLY A 29 -0.27 1.57 12.36
C GLY A 29 0.62 2.78 12.63
N GLN A 30 0.06 3.99 12.53
CA GLN A 30 0.77 5.25 12.78
C GLN A 30 -0.16 6.30 13.40
N PRO A 31 0.36 7.39 13.97
CA PRO A 31 -0.48 8.48 14.45
C PRO A 31 -1.42 8.99 13.34
N GLY A 32 -2.73 9.01 13.62
CA GLY A 32 -3.75 9.43 12.65
C GLY A 32 -4.31 8.34 11.74
N GLY A 33 -3.85 7.08 11.84
CA GLY A 33 -4.48 5.95 11.18
C GLY A 33 -3.52 4.85 10.72
N TRP A 34 -3.78 4.31 9.54
CA TRP A 34 -3.10 3.14 9.00
C TRP A 34 -2.50 3.43 7.63
N GLY A 35 -1.22 3.09 7.45
CA GLY A 35 -0.53 3.08 6.16
C GLY A 35 -0.46 1.66 5.58
N ILE A 36 -0.12 1.58 4.29
CA ILE A 36 0.12 0.32 3.60
C ILE A 36 1.52 0.34 3.00
N VAL A 37 2.27 -0.74 3.24
CA VAL A 37 3.55 -1.02 2.60
C VAL A 37 3.38 -2.24 1.70
N ILE A 38 3.60 -2.05 0.40
CA ILE A 38 3.49 -3.10 -0.61
C ILE A 38 4.85 -3.75 -0.82
N LYS A 39 4.88 -5.08 -0.76
CA LYS A 39 6.04 -5.89 -1.09
C LYS A 39 5.88 -6.39 -2.53
N TYR A 40 6.79 -6.00 -3.40
CA TYR A 40 6.83 -6.50 -4.77
C TYR A 40 8.27 -6.75 -5.20
N GLY A 41 8.52 -7.87 -5.89
CA GLY A 41 9.87 -8.31 -6.23
C GLY A 41 10.77 -8.49 -4.99
N MET A 42 11.81 -7.66 -4.87
CA MET A 42 12.72 -7.56 -3.71
C MET A 42 12.56 -6.24 -2.94
N THR A 43 11.61 -5.39 -3.32
CA THR A 43 11.45 -4.04 -2.80
C THR A 43 10.16 -3.89 -1.99
N GLN A 44 10.19 -2.95 -1.05
CA GLN A 44 9.03 -2.54 -0.28
C GLN A 44 8.79 -1.06 -0.53
N ARG A 45 7.55 -0.69 -0.85
CA ARG A 45 7.17 0.70 -1.11
C ARG A 45 5.87 1.06 -0.43
N ALA A 46 5.80 2.26 0.13
CA ALA A 46 4.57 2.75 0.75
C ALA A 46 3.58 3.22 -0.31
N LEU A 47 2.29 3.02 -0.05
CA LEU A 47 1.24 3.53 -0.94
C LEU A 47 1.13 5.06 -0.81
N ALA A 48 1.17 5.76 -1.94
CA ALA A 48 0.98 7.20 -2.02
C ALA A 48 -0.51 7.58 -2.07
N ALA A 49 -0.84 8.68 -1.42
CA ALA A 49 -2.03 9.46 -1.68
C ALA A 49 -1.88 10.20 -3.02
N ARG A 50 -2.98 10.78 -3.50
CA ARG A 50 -3.03 11.51 -4.79
C ARG A 50 -2.00 12.65 -4.92
N ARG A 51 -1.47 13.15 -3.80
CA ARG A 51 -0.48 14.24 -3.75
C ARG A 51 0.96 13.76 -3.44
N GLY A 52 1.25 12.46 -3.57
CA GLY A 52 2.58 11.89 -3.35
C GLY A 52 2.98 11.66 -1.88
N ALA A 53 2.22 12.20 -0.91
CA ALA A 53 2.38 11.86 0.49
C ALA A 53 1.92 10.41 0.77
N ILE A 54 2.40 9.78 1.85
CA ILE A 54 1.94 8.43 2.24
C ILE A 54 0.42 8.46 2.47
N ARG A 55 -0.28 7.49 1.88
CA ARG A 55 -1.72 7.31 2.07
C ARG A 55 -1.99 6.78 3.47
N VAL A 56 -2.85 7.50 4.19
CA VAL A 56 -3.29 7.14 5.53
C VAL A 56 -4.79 6.90 5.51
N PHE A 57 -5.20 5.75 6.05
CA PHE A 57 -6.60 5.40 6.25
C PHE A 57 -6.94 5.60 7.72
N SER A 58 -7.95 6.42 8.01
CA SER A 58 -8.41 6.66 9.39
C SER A 58 -9.10 5.44 10.00
N ARG A 59 -9.66 4.56 9.16
CA ARG A 59 -10.36 3.32 9.57
C ARG A 59 -9.73 2.09 8.96
N PHE A 60 -9.48 1.07 9.78
CA PHE A 60 -8.92 -0.21 9.35
C PHE A 60 -9.82 -0.94 8.34
N GLU A 61 -11.13 -0.91 8.55
CA GLU A 61 -12.11 -1.53 7.63
C GLU A 61 -12.03 -0.93 6.21
N THR A 62 -11.85 0.39 6.10
CA THR A 62 -11.67 1.07 4.82
C THR A 62 -10.38 0.62 4.12
N LEU A 63 -9.31 0.41 4.89
CA LEU A 63 -8.06 -0.12 4.38
C LEU A 63 -8.24 -1.55 3.85
N VAL A 64 -8.89 -2.43 4.62
CA VAL A 64 -9.13 -3.82 4.21
C VAL A 64 -10.02 -3.88 2.97
N SER A 65 -11.08 -3.07 2.92
CA SER A 65 -11.94 -2.98 1.74
C SER A 65 -11.17 -2.48 0.51
N TYR A 66 -10.24 -1.54 0.70
CA TYR A 66 -9.39 -1.05 -0.38
C TYR A 66 -8.48 -2.16 -0.91
N LEU A 67 -7.78 -2.88 -0.03
CA LEU A 67 -6.89 -4.00 -0.42
C LEU A 67 -7.66 -5.09 -1.18
N LYS A 68 -8.84 -5.49 -0.67
CA LYS A 68 -9.71 -6.47 -1.35
C LYS A 68 -10.16 -5.97 -2.71
N GLY A 69 -10.53 -4.69 -2.83
CA GLY A 69 -10.99 -4.09 -4.08
C GLY A 69 -9.93 -4.08 -5.19
N ILE A 70 -8.65 -4.05 -4.83
CA ILE A 70 -7.54 -4.12 -5.80
C ILE A 70 -7.01 -5.54 -6.03
N GLY A 71 -7.64 -6.57 -5.46
CA GLY A 71 -7.22 -7.97 -5.64
C GLY A 71 -6.17 -8.46 -4.64
N ILE A 72 -5.85 -7.69 -3.59
CA ILE A 72 -4.99 -8.13 -2.49
C ILE A 72 -5.89 -8.70 -1.39
N SER A 73 -6.22 -9.99 -1.53
CA SER A 73 -6.80 -10.81 -0.48
C SER A 73 -5.69 -11.69 0.10
N GLN A 74 -5.57 -11.73 1.43
CA GLN A 74 -4.60 -12.55 2.16
C GLN A 74 -4.47 -13.99 1.62
#